data_AF-A0A3D5MU00-F1
#
_entry.id   AF-A0A3D5MU00-F1
#
_cell.length_a   1.000
_cell.length_b   1.000
_cell.length_c   1.000
_cell.angle_alpha   90.00
_cell.angle_beta   90.00
_cell.angle_gamma   90.00
#
_symmetry.space_group_name_H-M   'P 1'
#
loop_
_entity.id
_entity.type
_entity.pdbx_description
1 polymer ?
#
loop_
_entity_poly.entity_id
_entity_poly.type
_entity_poly.pdbx_seq_one_letter_code
_entity_poly.pdbx_strand_id
1 'polypeptide(L)'
;MMNQNVTKVITGVNTRLSYFHGWEPVSINGSAEKYSVSVLIPKEDKKTIDAINKAIDAAITEGIGKFGGKKPNKTEIKLPLRDGDIEREDEVYKGHFFLNANSITAPQIVDKSVNPILDKNEVYSGCYARVSLNFYAFNSNGNKGIACGLGNIQKSKDGEPLGGKSNAADDFTAIEDDDFLS
;
A
#
# COMPACT_ATOMS: atom_id res chain seq x y z
N MET A 1 22.00 1.65 -20.64
CA MET A 1 21.24 2.56 -19.76
C MET A 1 20.02 1.80 -19.27
N MET A 2 19.79 1.74 -17.95
CA MET A 2 18.62 1.04 -17.41
C MET A 2 17.36 1.72 -17.97
N ASN A 3 16.48 0.96 -18.61
CA ASN A 3 15.10 1.37 -18.88
C ASN A 3 14.50 1.81 -17.55
N GLN A 4 14.53 3.11 -17.25
CA GLN A 4 13.80 3.68 -16.13
C GLN A 4 12.34 3.46 -16.50
N ASN A 5 11.70 2.47 -15.88
CA ASN A 5 10.27 2.31 -15.99
C ASN A 5 9.65 3.53 -15.32
N VAL A 6 9.31 4.54 -16.13
CA VAL A 6 8.95 5.90 -15.69
C VAL A 6 7.69 5.92 -14.82
N THR A 7 6.88 4.85 -14.86
CA THR A 7 5.68 4.68 -14.05
C THR A 7 5.89 3.84 -12.79
N LYS A 8 7.10 3.31 -12.57
CA LYS A 8 7.43 2.50 -11.38
C LYS A 8 8.15 3.35 -10.33
N VAL A 9 7.66 3.28 -9.09
CA VAL A 9 8.27 3.97 -7.93
C VAL A 9 8.49 2.98 -6.80
N ILE A 10 9.61 3.10 -6.09
CA ILE A 10 9.85 2.40 -4.83
C ILE A 10 9.86 3.44 -3.73
N THR A 11 9.01 3.27 -2.72
CA THR A 11 8.88 4.25 -1.63
C THR A 11 10.09 4.25 -0.68
N GLY A 12 10.15 5.28 0.17
CA GLY A 12 11.12 5.42 1.24
C GLY A 12 10.97 4.39 2.36
N VAL A 13 11.99 4.29 3.21
CA VAL A 13 12.04 3.37 4.36
C VAL A 13 11.01 3.68 5.45
N ASN A 14 10.57 4.95 5.53
CA ASN A 14 9.60 5.43 6.51
C ASN A 14 8.15 5.35 6.02
N THR A 15 7.90 4.62 4.93
CA THR A 15 6.54 4.35 4.48
C THR A 15 5.85 3.39 5.43
N ARG A 16 4.69 3.79 5.95
CA ARG A 16 3.88 3.00 6.89
C ARG A 16 2.77 2.27 6.15
N LEU A 17 2.51 1.02 6.52
CA LEU A 17 1.44 0.22 5.92
C LEU A 17 0.16 0.35 6.74
N SER A 18 -0.98 0.60 6.09
CA SER A 18 -2.31 0.58 6.70
C SER A 18 -3.23 -0.33 5.89
N TYR A 19 -4.18 -1.00 6.56
CA TYR A 19 -5.09 -1.98 5.93
C TYR A 19 -4.32 -2.97 5.04
N PHE A 20 -3.31 -3.60 5.63
CA PHE A 20 -2.41 -4.49 4.93
C PHE A 20 -3.07 -5.85 4.66
N HIS A 21 -3.26 -6.14 3.38
CA HIS A 21 -3.75 -7.40 2.83
C HIS A 21 -2.76 -7.94 1.79
N GLY A 22 -1.47 -8.02 2.17
CA GLY A 22 -0.42 -8.53 1.29
C GLY A 22 -0.22 -10.05 1.39
N TRP A 23 -0.63 -10.67 2.49
CA TRP A 23 -0.54 -12.12 2.69
C TRP A 23 -1.70 -12.88 2.05
N GLU A 24 -2.90 -12.32 2.17
CA GLU A 24 -4.15 -12.93 1.70
C GLU A 24 -4.99 -11.86 1.01
N PRO A 25 -5.55 -12.15 -0.17
CA PRO A 25 -6.39 -11.20 -0.88
C PRO A 25 -7.73 -11.06 -0.18
N VAL A 26 -8.33 -9.87 -0.24
CA VAL A 26 -9.65 -9.62 0.35
C VAL A 26 -10.56 -8.94 -0.67
N SER A 27 -11.86 -9.23 -0.57
CA SER A 27 -12.87 -8.46 -1.30
C SER A 27 -13.16 -7.16 -0.55
N ILE A 28 -12.93 -6.03 -1.21
CA ILE A 28 -13.30 -4.71 -0.67
C ILE A 28 -14.58 -4.26 -1.37
N ASN A 29 -15.64 -4.00 -0.61
CA ASN A 29 -16.94 -3.53 -1.11
C ASN A 29 -17.55 -4.41 -2.22
N GLY A 30 -17.41 -5.74 -2.12
CA GLY A 30 -17.95 -6.69 -3.10
C GLY A 30 -17.18 -6.77 -4.42
N SER A 31 -15.98 -6.19 -4.49
CA SER A 31 -15.09 -6.34 -5.64
C SER A 31 -14.35 -7.67 -5.63
N ALA A 32 -13.70 -8.03 -6.75
CA ALA A 32 -12.85 -9.22 -6.82
C ALA A 32 -11.77 -9.20 -5.73
N GLU A 33 -11.46 -10.37 -5.18
CA GLU A 33 -10.42 -10.54 -4.18
C GLU A 33 -9.07 -10.07 -4.71
N LYS A 34 -8.44 -9.15 -3.98
CA LYS A 34 -7.15 -8.57 -4.36
C LYS A 34 -6.26 -8.41 -3.15
N TYR A 35 -4.97 -8.60 -3.39
CA TYR A 35 -3.94 -8.14 -2.48
C TYR A 35 -3.93 -6.62 -2.49
N SER A 36 -3.94 -6.00 -1.32
CA SER A 36 -4.03 -4.55 -1.25
C SER A 36 -3.36 -4.00 -0.01
N VAL A 37 -2.98 -2.73 -0.09
CA VAL A 37 -2.43 -1.99 1.04
C VAL A 37 -2.66 -0.50 0.83
N SER A 38 -2.98 0.20 1.91
CA SER A 38 -2.91 1.65 1.95
C SER A 38 -1.51 2.06 2.38
N VAL A 39 -0.80 2.73 1.48
CA VAL A 39 0.60 3.10 1.63
C VAL A 39 0.66 4.53 2.12
N LEU A 40 1.13 4.73 3.36
CA LEU A 40 1.27 6.04 3.98
C LEU A 40 2.69 6.56 3.77
N ILE A 41 2.80 7.72 3.15
CA ILE A 41 4.06 8.37 2.79
C ILE A 41 4.15 9.68 3.57
N PRO A 42 5.15 9.83 4.45
CA PRO A 42 5.33 11.08 5.19
C PRO A 42 5.45 12.27 4.23
N LYS A 43 4.77 13.39 4.54
CA LYS A 43 4.84 14.62 3.73
C LYS A 43 6.25 15.19 3.62
N GLU A 44 7.14 14.82 4.54
CA GLU A 44 8.56 15.17 4.55
C GLU A 44 9.37 14.40 3.48
N ASP A 45 8.91 13.23 3.02
CA ASP A 45 9.57 12.45 1.98
C ASP A 45 9.29 13.03 0.59
N LYS A 46 9.81 14.24 0.35
CA LYS A 46 9.67 14.96 -0.92
C LYS A 46 10.18 14.14 -2.10
N LYS A 47 11.22 13.33 -1.90
CA LYS A 47 11.80 12.49 -2.95
C LYS A 47 10.80 11.46 -3.47
N THR A 48 10.14 10.72 -2.57
CA THR A 48 9.13 9.74 -2.95
C THR A 48 7.91 10.44 -3.57
N ILE A 49 7.46 11.56 -2.99
CA ILE A 49 6.31 12.33 -3.51
C ILE A 49 6.58 12.83 -4.93
N ASP A 50 7.75 13.42 -5.19
CA ASP A 50 8.13 13.90 -6.51
C ASP A 50 8.24 12.75 -7.53
N ALA A 51 8.77 11.60 -7.12
CA ALA A 51 8.83 10.42 -7.96
C ALA A 51 7.43 9.91 -8.33
N ILE A 52 6.50 9.89 -7.38
CA ILE A 52 5.09 9.52 -7.61
C ILE A 52 4.42 10.50 -8.56
N ASN A 53 4.58 11.80 -8.34
CA ASN A 53 3.99 12.82 -9.22
C ASN A 53 4.50 12.68 -10.65
N LYS A 54 5.81 12.45 -10.84
CA LYS A 54 6.40 12.18 -12.16
C LYS A 54 5.86 10.90 -12.79
N ALA A 55 5.70 9.83 -11.99
CA ALA A 55 5.16 8.57 -12.46
C ALA A 55 3.67 8.65 -12.84
N ILE A 56 2.88 9.46 -12.12
CA ILE A 56 1.50 9.78 -12.47
C ILE A 56 1.46 10.53 -13.81
N ASP A 57 2.31 11.54 -14.00
CA ASP A 57 2.37 12.29 -15.27
C ASP A 57 2.79 11.41 -16.45
N ALA A 58 3.73 10.50 -16.22
CA ALA A 58 4.12 9.49 -17.21
C ALA A 58 2.94 8.55 -17.52
N ALA A 59 2.24 8.04 -16.51
CA ALA A 59 1.09 7.16 -16.68
C ALA A 59 -0.10 7.84 -17.39
N ILE A 60 -0.31 9.13 -17.16
CA ILE A 60 -1.29 9.94 -17.91
C ILE A 60 -0.90 9.98 -19.39
N THR A 61 0.39 10.21 -19.68
CA THR A 61 0.91 10.37 -21.04
C THR A 61 0.87 9.04 -21.81
N GLU A 62 1.30 7.94 -21.20
CA GLU A 62 1.17 6.59 -21.77
C GLU A 62 -0.30 6.18 -21.95
N GLY A 63 -1.16 6.64 -21.04
CA GLY A 63 -2.58 6.33 -21.00
C GLY A 63 -3.50 7.23 -21.84
N ILE A 64 -2.97 8.18 -22.63
CA ILE A 64 -3.77 9.18 -23.36
C ILE A 64 -4.89 8.52 -24.21
N GLY A 65 -4.63 7.36 -24.81
CA GLY A 65 -5.63 6.61 -25.56
C GLY A 65 -6.88 6.25 -24.74
N LYS A 66 -6.72 5.94 -23.44
CA LYS A 66 -7.84 5.61 -22.53
C LYS A 66 -8.67 6.83 -22.14
N PHE A 67 -8.12 8.03 -22.35
CA PHE A 67 -8.77 9.32 -22.08
C PHE A 67 -9.37 9.97 -23.34
N GLY A 68 -9.41 9.26 -24.47
CA GLY A 68 -9.98 9.78 -25.71
C GLY A 68 -9.00 10.60 -26.56
N GLY A 69 -7.68 10.37 -26.43
CA GLY A 69 -6.66 10.94 -27.31
C GLY A 69 -6.18 12.34 -26.93
N LYS A 70 -6.71 12.94 -25.84
CA LYS A 70 -6.25 14.22 -25.28
C LYS A 70 -5.80 14.04 -23.85
N LYS A 71 -4.82 14.85 -23.42
CA LYS A 71 -4.37 14.87 -22.03
C LYS A 71 -5.52 15.41 -21.16
N PRO A 72 -6.05 14.62 -20.21
CA PRO A 72 -7.14 15.08 -19.35
C PRO A 72 -6.63 16.12 -18.36
N ASN A 73 -7.53 16.98 -17.87
CA ASN A 73 -7.20 17.84 -16.73
C ASN A 73 -7.08 16.96 -15.47
N LYS A 74 -6.04 17.19 -14.66
CA LYS A 74 -5.79 16.43 -13.42
C LYS A 74 -6.94 16.53 -12.42
N THR A 75 -7.73 17.60 -12.47
CA THR A 75 -8.91 17.78 -11.63
C THR A 75 -10.14 16.98 -12.08
N GLU A 76 -10.14 16.50 -13.33
CA GLU A 76 -11.26 15.74 -13.93
C GLU A 76 -11.04 14.22 -13.88
N ILE A 77 -9.88 13.79 -13.37
CA ILE A 77 -9.51 12.39 -13.27
C ILE A 77 -9.17 12.02 -11.84
N LYS A 78 -9.42 10.75 -11.50
CA LYS A 78 -9.03 10.23 -10.19
C LYS A 78 -7.51 10.08 -10.13
N LEU A 79 -6.89 10.76 -9.17
CA LEU A 79 -5.48 10.59 -8.85
C LEU A 79 -5.30 9.62 -7.67
N PRO A 80 -4.21 8.83 -7.64
CA PRO A 80 -4.00 7.82 -6.62
C PRO A 80 -3.41 8.39 -5.33
N LEU A 81 -2.70 9.52 -5.41
CA LEU A 81 -2.10 10.19 -4.26
C LEU A 81 -3.13 11.11 -3.60
N ARG A 82 -3.47 10.82 -2.35
CA ARG A 82 -4.50 11.49 -1.54
C ARG A 82 -3.90 12.11 -0.29
N ASP A 83 -4.52 13.19 0.18
CA ASP A 83 -4.02 13.93 1.35
C ASP A 83 -4.67 13.39 2.64
N GLY A 84 -3.85 12.80 3.52
CA GLY A 84 -4.30 12.22 4.77
C GLY A 84 -4.77 13.27 5.79
N ASP A 85 -4.27 14.50 5.73
CA ASP A 85 -4.70 15.58 6.65
C ASP A 85 -6.07 16.16 6.29
N ILE A 86 -6.51 15.99 5.04
CA ILE A 86 -7.76 16.56 4.53
C ILE A 86 -8.84 15.48 4.40
N GLU A 87 -8.48 14.28 3.94
CA GLU A 87 -9.44 13.23 3.61
C GLU A 87 -9.65 12.20 4.73
N ARG A 88 -8.91 12.27 5.83
CA ARG A 88 -8.99 11.33 6.96
C ARG A 88 -8.95 12.06 8.29
N GLU A 89 -9.71 11.53 9.25
CA GLU A 89 -9.73 12.03 10.64
C GLU A 89 -8.77 11.24 11.53
N ASP A 90 -8.35 10.04 11.11
CA ASP A 90 -7.42 9.17 11.83
C ASP A 90 -6.04 9.82 12.02
N GLU A 91 -5.55 9.87 13.26
CA GLU A 91 -4.23 10.42 13.63
C GLU A 91 -3.06 9.81 12.83
N VAL A 92 -3.20 8.54 12.44
CA VAL A 92 -2.22 7.79 11.66
C VAL A 92 -1.95 8.44 10.30
N TYR A 93 -2.96 9.08 9.71
CA TYR A 93 -2.89 9.69 8.38
C TYR A 93 -2.41 11.15 8.44
N LYS A 94 -2.36 11.76 9.63
CA LYS A 94 -1.87 13.12 9.79
C LYS A 94 -0.40 13.24 9.40
N GLY A 95 -0.06 14.30 8.69
CA GLY A 95 1.28 14.52 8.14
C GLY A 95 1.69 13.52 7.04
N HIS A 96 0.76 12.71 6.52
CA HIS A 96 1.03 11.74 5.48
C HIS A 96 0.17 12.00 4.23
N PHE A 97 0.77 11.76 3.06
CA PHE A 97 -0.02 11.39 1.89
C PHE A 97 -0.29 9.90 1.92
N PHE A 98 -1.37 9.46 1.29
CA PHE A 98 -1.68 8.05 1.19
C PHE A 98 -2.15 7.68 -0.20
N LEU A 99 -1.92 6.42 -0.57
CA LEU A 99 -2.41 5.84 -1.80
C LEU A 99 -2.85 4.40 -1.56
N ASN A 100 -3.83 3.94 -2.31
CA ASN A 100 -4.29 2.56 -2.23
C ASN A 100 -3.73 1.78 -3.41
N ALA A 101 -2.82 0.85 -3.12
CA ALA A 101 -2.23 -0.06 -4.10
C ALA A 101 -2.93 -1.41 -4.05
N ASN A 102 -3.17 -2.02 -5.21
CA ASN A 102 -3.74 -3.37 -5.28
C ASN A 102 -3.13 -4.22 -6.41
N SER A 103 -3.19 -5.54 -6.24
CA SER A 103 -2.78 -6.53 -7.23
C SER A 103 -3.68 -7.76 -7.16
N ILE A 104 -3.86 -8.42 -8.30
CA ILE A 104 -4.51 -9.74 -8.38
C ILE A 104 -3.53 -10.87 -8.02
N THR A 105 -2.23 -10.64 -8.19
CA THR A 105 -1.18 -11.59 -7.85
C THR A 105 -0.56 -11.26 -6.51
N ALA A 106 -0.13 -12.30 -5.79
CA ALA A 106 0.53 -12.16 -4.49
C ALA A 106 1.83 -11.35 -4.63
N PRO A 107 2.05 -10.33 -3.80
CA PRO A 107 3.32 -9.61 -3.77
C PRO A 107 4.41 -10.48 -3.15
N GLN A 108 5.66 -10.30 -3.58
CA GLN A 108 6.80 -10.85 -2.84
C GLN A 108 7.09 -9.96 -1.64
N ILE A 109 7.12 -10.56 -0.44
CA ILE A 109 7.36 -9.86 0.81
C ILE A 109 8.72 -10.31 1.37
N VAL A 110 9.64 -9.36 1.51
CA VAL A 110 11.04 -9.64 1.84
C VAL A 110 11.55 -8.80 3.03
N ASP A 111 12.61 -9.27 3.67
CA ASP A 111 13.31 -8.56 4.73
C ASP A 111 14.29 -7.50 4.18
N LYS A 112 15.06 -6.87 5.07
CA LYS A 112 16.10 -5.88 4.70
C LYS A 112 17.17 -6.44 3.77
N SER A 113 17.45 -7.73 3.85
CA SER A 113 18.44 -8.47 3.07
C SER A 113 17.84 -9.08 1.79
N VAL A 114 16.58 -8.79 1.49
CA VAL A 114 15.84 -9.31 0.31
C VAL A 114 15.59 -10.82 0.40
N ASN A 115 15.58 -11.39 1.61
CA ASN A 115 15.14 -12.76 1.82
C ASN A 115 13.61 -12.80 1.96
N PRO A 116 12.93 -13.82 1.41
CA PRO A 116 11.51 -14.01 1.65
C PRO A 116 11.18 -14.11 3.14
N ILE A 117 10.21 -13.32 3.60
CA ILE A 117 9.67 -13.44 4.95
C ILE A 117 8.67 -14.59 4.98
N LEU A 118 8.90 -15.56 5.88
CA LEU A 118 8.05 -16.74 6.04
C LEU A 118 7.02 -16.56 7.17
N ASP A 119 7.36 -15.80 8.21
CA ASP A 119 6.44 -15.49 9.29
C ASP A 119 5.54 -14.31 8.89
N LYS A 120 4.24 -14.57 8.78
CA LYS A 120 3.26 -13.53 8.43
C LYS A 120 3.16 -12.43 9.48
N ASN A 121 3.54 -12.71 10.73
CA ASN A 121 3.50 -11.74 11.82
C ASN A 121 4.54 -10.63 11.67
N GLU A 122 5.58 -10.83 10.87
CA GLU A 122 6.61 -9.82 10.61
C GLU A 122 6.08 -8.64 9.79
N VAL A 123 5.01 -8.81 9.00
CA VAL A 123 4.45 -7.73 8.18
C VAL A 123 2.96 -7.58 8.47
N TYR A 124 2.62 -6.45 9.07
CA TYR A 124 1.29 -6.14 9.58
C TYR A 124 0.93 -4.67 9.34
N SER A 125 -0.35 -4.35 9.43
CA SER A 125 -0.82 -2.95 9.43
C SER A 125 -0.17 -2.21 10.59
N GLY A 126 0.58 -1.14 10.31
CA GLY A 126 1.32 -0.36 11.30
C GLY A 126 2.83 -0.43 11.17
N CYS A 127 3.35 -1.50 10.58
CA CYS A 127 4.79 -1.62 10.33
C CYS A 127 5.25 -0.69 9.20
N TYR A 128 6.57 -0.49 9.11
CA TYR A 128 7.20 0.31 8.06
C TYR A 128 7.87 -0.58 7.02
N ALA A 129 7.60 -0.29 5.75
CA ALA A 129 8.11 -1.07 4.63
C ALA A 129 8.23 -0.22 3.37
N ARG A 130 9.23 -0.54 2.54
CA ARG A 130 9.33 0.00 1.19
C ARG A 130 8.39 -0.76 0.28
N VAL A 131 7.60 -0.06 -0.51
CA VAL A 131 6.63 -0.68 -1.42
C VAL A 131 7.01 -0.32 -2.86
N SER A 132 7.07 -1.33 -3.71
CA SER A 132 7.16 -1.14 -5.16
C SER A 132 5.76 -0.86 -5.69
N LEU A 133 5.60 0.26 -6.38
CA LEU A 133 4.34 0.76 -6.92
C LEU A 133 4.47 0.95 -8.43
N ASN A 134 3.41 0.66 -9.16
CA ASN A 134 3.35 0.90 -10.60
C ASN A 134 2.08 1.68 -10.95
N PHE A 135 2.24 2.85 -11.57
CA PHE A 135 1.12 3.73 -11.91
C PHE A 135 0.63 3.45 -13.33
N TYR A 136 -0.68 3.37 -13.52
CA TYR A 136 -1.24 3.10 -14.85
C TYR A 136 -2.61 3.74 -15.03
N ALA A 137 -2.92 4.13 -16.26
CA ALA A 137 -4.22 4.68 -16.58
C ALA A 137 -5.32 3.59 -16.60
N PHE A 138 -6.44 3.92 -15.99
CA PHE A 138 -7.65 3.09 -15.98
C PHE A 138 -8.86 3.91 -16.45
N ASN A 139 -9.78 3.20 -17.08
CA ASN A 139 -11.12 3.68 -17.42
C ASN A 139 -12.05 2.48 -17.23
N SER A 140 -12.75 2.44 -16.10
CA SER A 140 -13.56 1.30 -15.68
C SER A 140 -14.65 1.76 -14.73
N ASN A 141 -15.84 1.15 -14.83
CA ASN A 141 -16.98 1.41 -13.95
C ASN A 141 -17.34 2.90 -13.85
N GLY A 142 -17.33 3.61 -14.98
CA GLY A 142 -17.61 5.05 -15.06
C GLY A 142 -16.53 5.95 -14.45
N ASN A 143 -15.48 5.38 -13.86
CA ASN A 143 -14.35 6.11 -13.30
C ASN A 143 -13.14 6.04 -14.23
N LYS A 144 -12.49 7.18 -14.44
CA LYS A 144 -11.26 7.29 -15.21
C LYS A 144 -10.19 8.01 -14.41
N GLY A 145 -8.94 7.58 -14.57
CA GLY A 145 -7.80 8.24 -13.96
C GLY A 145 -6.58 7.33 -13.87
N ILE A 146 -5.78 7.52 -12.83
CA ILE A 146 -4.56 6.75 -12.59
C ILE A 146 -4.77 5.85 -11.37
N ALA A 147 -4.53 4.56 -11.56
CA ALA A 147 -4.54 3.56 -10.50
C ALA A 147 -3.11 3.24 -10.07
N CYS A 148 -2.99 2.65 -8.89
CA CYS A 148 -1.72 2.19 -8.34
C CYS A 148 -1.72 0.66 -8.22
N GLY A 149 -0.85 0.02 -8.99
CA GLY A 149 -0.56 -1.40 -8.90
C GLY A 149 0.38 -1.67 -7.73
N LEU A 150 0.04 -2.69 -6.93
CA LEU A 150 0.90 -3.20 -5.87
C LEU A 150 1.95 -4.13 -6.47
N GLY A 151 3.22 -3.85 -6.21
CA GLY A 151 4.34 -4.74 -6.48
C GLY A 151 4.85 -5.38 -5.18
N ASN A 152 6.17 -5.62 -5.15
CA ASN A 152 6.83 -6.23 -4.00
C ASN A 152 6.94 -5.29 -2.79
N ILE A 153 7.09 -5.88 -1.61
CA ILE A 153 7.16 -5.19 -0.33
C ILE A 153 8.44 -5.62 0.40
N GLN A 154 9.20 -4.65 0.89
CA GLN A 154 10.40 -4.89 1.68
C GLN A 154 10.21 -4.30 3.08
N LYS A 155 10.11 -5.16 4.10
CA LYS A 155 10.01 -4.74 5.51
C LYS A 155 11.24 -3.93 5.92
N SER A 156 11.02 -2.80 6.56
CA SER A 156 12.07 -1.90 7.05
C SER A 156 12.18 -1.91 8.57
N LYS A 157 11.09 -1.70 9.31
CA LYS A 157 11.10 -1.71 10.77
C LYS A 157 9.71 -1.90 11.33
N ASP A 158 9.64 -2.31 12.58
CA ASP A 158 8.40 -2.39 13.34
C ASP A 158 7.86 -0.99 13.65
N GLY A 159 6.56 -0.96 13.93
CA GLY A 159 5.82 0.23 14.31
C GLY A 159 4.59 -0.19 15.08
N GLU A 160 3.92 0.77 15.73
CA GLU A 160 2.69 0.50 16.46
C GLU A 160 1.66 -0.18 15.54
N PRO A 161 1.13 -1.36 15.91
CA PRO A 161 0.09 -2.04 15.15
C PRO A 161 -1.12 -1.15 14.93
N LEU A 162 -1.68 -1.22 13.73
CA LEU A 162 -2.85 -0.45 13.32
C LEU A 162 -4.01 -1.40 13.03
N GLY A 163 -4.97 -1.43 13.94
CA GLY A 163 -6.16 -2.27 13.85
C GLY A 163 -6.51 -2.90 15.19
N GLY A 164 -7.81 -3.09 15.44
CA GLY A 164 -8.33 -3.62 16.69
C GLY A 164 -8.28 -5.14 16.76
N LYS A 165 -7.09 -5.75 16.71
CA LYS A 165 -6.91 -7.10 17.25
C LYS A 165 -6.16 -6.97 18.57
N SER A 166 -6.83 -7.31 19.65
CA SER A 166 -6.18 -7.67 20.91
C SER A 166 -5.18 -8.78 20.64
N ASN A 167 -4.04 -8.75 21.31
CA ASN A 167 -3.07 -9.82 21.16
C ASN A 167 -3.59 -11.06 21.91
N ALA A 168 -3.18 -12.25 21.50
CA ALA A 168 -3.64 -13.49 22.15
C ALA A 168 -3.29 -13.55 23.66
N ALA A 169 -2.25 -12.83 24.09
CA ALA A 169 -1.87 -12.73 25.50
C ALA A 169 -2.77 -11.77 26.30
N ASP A 170 -3.48 -10.85 25.62
CA ASP A 170 -4.53 -10.02 26.20
C ASP A 170 -5.85 -10.79 26.30
N ASP A 171 -6.08 -11.74 25.38
CA ASP A 171 -7.32 -12.52 25.28
C ASP A 171 -7.31 -13.82 26.11
N PHE A 172 -6.13 -14.44 26.29
CA PHE A 172 -5.99 -15.75 26.90
C PHE A 172 -4.94 -15.77 28.01
N THR A 173 -5.30 -16.32 29.17
CA THR A 173 -4.35 -16.77 30.19
C THR A 173 -3.95 -18.22 29.92
N ALA A 174 -2.76 -18.64 30.37
CA ALA A 174 -2.38 -20.05 30.33
C ALA A 174 -3.44 -20.90 31.05
N ILE A 175 -3.86 -22.00 30.42
CA ILE A 175 -4.65 -23.02 31.10
C ILE A 175 -3.65 -23.82 31.93
N GLU A 176 -3.72 -23.69 33.25
CA GLU A 176 -3.02 -24.62 34.13
C GLU A 176 -3.73 -25.97 34.00
N ASP A 177 -3.06 -26.93 33.36
CA ASP A 177 -3.48 -28.33 33.44
C ASP A 177 -3.30 -28.75 34.90
N ASP A 178 -4.42 -28.83 35.63
CA ASP A 178 -4.47 -29.48 36.92
C ASP A 178 -4.12 -30.95 36.68
N ASP A 179 -2.85 -31.26 36.95
CA ASP A 179 -2.27 -32.59 37.01
C ASP A 179 -2.95 -33.35 38.15
N PHE A 180 -4.23 -33.69 37.97
CA PHE A 180 -4.98 -34.54 38.89
C PHE A 180 -4.72 -35.99 38.50
N LEU A 181 -3.49 -36.42 38.79
CA LEU A 181 -3.24 -37.80 39.20
C LEU A 181 -4.14 -38.12 40.40
N SER A 182 -5.28 -38.74 40.15
CA SER A 182 -5.99 -39.60 41.11
C SER A 182 -6.49 -40.86 40.43
#